data_AF-A0A3B3DYH8-F1
#
_entry.id   AF-A0A3B3DYH8-F1
#
_cell.length_a   1.000
_cell.length_b   1.000
_cell.length_c   1.000
_cell.angle_alpha   90.00
_cell.angle_beta   90.00
_cell.angle_gamma   90.00
#
_symmetry.space_group_name_H-M   'P 1'
#
loop_
_entity.id
_entity.type
_entity.pdbx_description
1 polymer ?
#
loop_
_entity_poly.entity_id
_entity_poly.type
_entity_poly.pdbx_seq_one_letter_code
_entity_poly.pdbx_strand_id
1 'polypeptide(L)'
;MFAAIRNVKFKILDAVIAQEPLHRGGGQVIPTARRVVYSAFLMATPRLMEPYYFVEVQAPADCVSAVYTVLARRRGHVTQDAPIPGSPLYTIKAFIPAIDSFGFETDLRTHTQGQAFALSVFHHWQVTNQGWVLPRISRIDSIPNFFSILSIQF
;
A
#
# COMPACT_ATOMS: atom_id res chain seq x y z
N MET A 1 13.48 -6.35 -6.88
CA MET A 1 12.35 -6.60 -5.97
C MET A 1 11.07 -6.54 -6.80
N PHE A 2 10.37 -7.65 -7.00
CA PHE A 2 9.09 -7.67 -7.73
C PHE A 2 7.97 -7.70 -6.69
N ALA A 3 7.28 -6.57 -6.50
CA ALA A 3 6.09 -6.49 -5.66
C ALA A 3 4.83 -6.78 -6.50
N ALA A 4 3.78 -7.30 -5.86
CA ALA A 4 2.52 -7.59 -6.54
C ALA A 4 1.79 -6.30 -6.97
N ILE A 5 1.17 -6.31 -8.15
CA ILE A 5 0.28 -5.24 -8.61
C ILE A 5 -1.08 -5.40 -7.93
N ARG A 6 -1.61 -4.32 -7.35
CA ARG A 6 -2.89 -4.32 -6.61
C ARG A 6 -3.77 -3.19 -7.11
N ASN A 7 -5.09 -3.43 -7.15
CA ASN A 7 -6.11 -2.44 -7.50
C ASN A 7 -5.92 -1.81 -8.89
N VAL A 8 -5.55 -2.61 -9.89
CA VAL A 8 -5.39 -2.18 -11.29
C VAL A 8 -6.36 -2.93 -12.19
N LYS A 9 -7.05 -2.19 -13.06
CA LYS A 9 -7.91 -2.76 -14.10
C LYS A 9 -7.21 -2.66 -15.46
N PHE A 10 -6.84 -3.79 -16.04
CA PHE A 10 -6.36 -3.85 -17.42
C PHE A 10 -7.56 -3.96 -18.37
N LYS A 11 -7.56 -3.13 -19.42
CA LYS A 11 -8.55 -3.19 -20.50
C LYS A 11 -7.81 -3.49 -21.80
N ILE A 12 -8.17 -4.58 -22.47
CA ILE A 12 -7.69 -4.87 -23.82
C ILE A 12 -8.56 -4.04 -24.76
N LEU A 13 -7.93 -3.12 -25.49
CA LEU A 13 -8.63 -2.25 -26.44
C LEU A 13 -8.68 -2.88 -27.83
N ASP A 14 -7.57 -3.50 -28.24
CA ASP A 14 -7.42 -4.15 -29.53
C ASP A 14 -6.37 -5.29 -29.44
N ALA A 15 -6.50 -6.28 -30.31
CA ALA A 15 -5.57 -7.39 -30.47
C ALA A 15 -5.67 -7.96 -31.88
N VAL A 16 -4.61 -7.82 -32.66
CA VAL A 16 -4.49 -8.49 -33.96
C VAL A 16 -3.77 -9.81 -33.70
N ILE A 17 -4.29 -10.93 -34.19
CA ILE A 17 -3.73 -12.26 -33.89
C ILE A 17 -3.54 -13.07 -35.17
N ALA A 18 -2.35 -13.65 -35.33
CA ALA A 18 -2.03 -14.57 -36.42
C ALA A 18 -3.07 -15.71 -36.54
N GLN A 19 -3.49 -16.02 -37.78
CA GLN A 19 -4.51 -17.04 -38.03
C GLN A 19 -3.98 -18.45 -37.74
N GLU A 20 -2.75 -18.77 -38.18
CA GLU A 20 -2.17 -20.09 -37.96
C GLU A 20 -1.81 -20.32 -36.48
N PRO A 21 -2.23 -21.44 -35.86
CA PRO A 21 -1.92 -21.75 -34.47
C PRO A 21 -0.42 -21.81 -34.15
N LEU A 22 0.41 -22.17 -35.14
CA LEU A 22 1.86 -22.25 -34.99
C LEU A 22 2.48 -20.89 -34.60
N HIS A 23 1.90 -19.79 -35.10
CA HIS A 23 2.42 -18.43 -34.92
C HIS A 23 1.94 -17.77 -33.62
N ARG A 24 0.89 -18.30 -32.97
CA ARG A 24 0.30 -17.75 -31.73
C ARG A 24 0.41 -18.70 -30.54
N GLY A 25 1.43 -19.55 -30.53
CA GLY A 25 1.72 -20.44 -29.40
C GLY A 25 2.00 -19.66 -28.10
N GLY A 26 1.91 -20.34 -26.96
CA GLY A 26 2.12 -19.72 -25.64
C GLY A 26 3.48 -19.01 -25.50
N GLY A 27 4.52 -19.53 -26.15
CA GLY A 27 5.85 -18.91 -26.18
C GLY A 27 5.90 -17.55 -26.88
N GLN A 28 4.96 -17.23 -27.76
CA GLN A 28 4.85 -15.94 -28.44
C GLN A 28 3.91 -14.99 -27.68
N VAL A 29 2.76 -15.51 -27.22
CA VAL A 29 1.71 -14.69 -26.60
C VAL A 29 2.04 -14.29 -25.16
N ILE A 30 2.51 -15.22 -24.32
CA ILE A 30 2.74 -14.97 -22.89
C ILE A 30 3.78 -13.86 -22.63
N PRO A 31 4.99 -13.88 -23.22
CA PRO A 31 5.97 -12.83 -22.96
C PRO A 31 5.51 -11.47 -23.51
N THR A 32 4.81 -11.46 -24.64
CA THR A 32 4.26 -10.25 -25.26
C THR A 32 3.16 -9.65 -24.39
N ALA A 33 2.18 -10.44 -23.96
CA ALA A 33 1.14 -10.02 -23.03
C ALA A 33 1.71 -9.47 -21.72
N ARG A 34 2.74 -10.14 -21.15
CA ARG A 34 3.43 -9.66 -19.94
C ARG A 34 4.07 -8.28 -20.15
N ARG A 35 4.75 -8.06 -21.28
CA ARG A 35 5.35 -6.76 -21.61
C ARG A 35 4.29 -5.67 -21.73
N VAL A 36 3.17 -5.98 -22.36
CA VAL A 36 2.03 -5.06 -22.53
C VAL A 36 1.46 -4.66 -21.18
N VAL A 37 1.20 -5.63 -20.30
CA VAL A 37 0.73 -5.37 -18.94
C VAL A 37 1.67 -4.41 -18.20
N TYR A 38 2.99 -4.62 -18.29
CA TYR A 38 3.95 -3.69 -17.66
C TYR A 38 3.97 -2.31 -18.31
N SER A 39 3.93 -2.22 -19.65
CA SER A 39 3.92 -0.93 -20.34
C SER A 39 2.68 -0.10 -19.99
N ALA A 40 1.49 -0.72 -20.07
CA ALA A 40 0.23 -0.09 -19.72
C ALA A 40 0.20 0.33 -18.25
N PHE A 41 0.74 -0.50 -17.34
CA PHE A 41 0.86 -0.15 -15.94
C PHE A 41 1.76 1.07 -15.76
N LEU A 42 2.98 1.08 -16.31
CA LEU A 42 3.94 2.18 -16.14
C LEU A 42 3.43 3.53 -16.69
N MET A 43 2.54 3.50 -17.67
CA MET A 43 1.89 4.70 -18.22
C MET A 43 0.75 5.23 -17.34
N ALA A 44 0.11 4.39 -16.53
CA ALA A 44 -1.09 4.73 -15.73
C ALA A 44 -0.79 5.39 -14.37
N THR A 45 0.33 6.11 -14.25
CA THR A 45 0.81 6.72 -12.99
C THR A 45 0.80 5.78 -11.76
N PRO A 46 1.46 4.61 -11.78
CA PRO A 46 1.50 3.72 -10.61
C PRO A 46 1.92 4.38 -9.30
N ARG A 47 1.56 3.75 -8.18
CA ARG A 47 2.02 4.21 -6.87
C ARG A 47 2.43 3.01 -6.04
N LEU A 48 3.42 3.20 -5.18
CA LEU A 48 3.73 2.20 -4.17
C LEU A 48 2.61 2.20 -3.12
N MET A 49 2.31 1.00 -2.62
CA MET A 49 1.41 0.82 -1.50
C MET A 49 2.19 0.26 -0.32
N GLU A 50 2.01 0.86 0.84
CA GLU A 50 2.54 0.38 2.11
C GLU A 50 1.47 -0.46 2.80
N PRO A 51 1.83 -1.59 3.44
CA PRO A 51 0.91 -2.30 4.32
C PRO A 51 0.74 -1.52 5.62
N TYR A 52 -0.50 -1.39 6.09
CA TYR A 52 -0.85 -0.74 7.34
C TYR A 52 -1.42 -1.78 8.33
N TYR A 53 -0.93 -1.70 9.56
CA TYR A 53 -1.47 -2.43 10.69
C TYR A 53 -2.59 -1.62 11.34
N PHE A 54 -3.66 -2.32 11.69
CA PHE A 54 -4.58 -1.87 12.71
C PHE A 54 -3.99 -2.24 14.07
N VAL A 55 -3.93 -1.25 14.95
CA VAL A 55 -3.40 -1.39 16.29
C VAL A 55 -4.49 -1.04 17.29
N GLU A 56 -4.71 -1.93 18.24
CA GLU A 56 -5.54 -1.67 19.40
C GLU A 56 -4.63 -1.61 20.64
N VAL A 57 -4.60 -0.43 21.27
CA VAL A 57 -3.83 -0.17 22.47
C VAL A 57 -4.78 -0.07 23.65
N GLN A 58 -4.48 -0.78 24.73
CA GLN A 58 -5.12 -0.61 26.03
C GLN A 58 -4.13 0.07 26.97
N ALA A 59 -4.53 1.17 27.59
CA ALA A 59 -3.69 1.94 28.49
C ALA A 59 -4.54 2.61 29.58
N PRO A 60 -4.01 2.83 30.79
CA PRO A 60 -4.69 3.69 31.77
C PRO A 60 -4.71 5.16 31.31
N ALA A 61 -5.65 5.94 31.86
CA ALA A 61 -5.97 7.29 31.40
C ALA A 61 -4.78 8.27 31.43
N ASP A 62 -3.88 8.10 32.39
CA ASP A 62 -2.64 8.87 32.55
C ASP A 62 -1.63 8.60 31.43
N CYS A 63 -1.61 7.37 30.91
CA CYS A 63 -0.71 6.94 29.84
C CYS A 63 -1.20 7.30 28.43
N VAL A 64 -2.46 7.72 28.25
CA VAL A 64 -3.06 8.00 26.93
C VAL A 64 -2.20 8.99 26.13
N SER A 65 -1.78 10.10 26.75
CA SER A 65 -0.93 11.11 26.09
C SER A 65 0.41 10.56 25.59
N ALA A 66 1.01 9.60 26.31
CA ALA A 66 2.23 8.92 25.89
C ALA A 66 1.97 8.02 24.68
N VAL A 67 0.82 7.33 24.61
CA VAL A 67 0.42 6.52 23.45
C VAL A 67 0.33 7.39 22.19
N TYR A 68 -0.34 8.54 22.26
CA TYR A 68 -0.41 9.49 21.14
C TYR A 68 0.97 9.95 20.69
N THR A 69 1.88 10.21 21.64
CA THR A 69 3.25 10.64 21.33
C THR A 69 4.02 9.57 20.57
N VAL A 70 3.93 8.30 21.00
CA VAL A 70 4.60 7.18 20.32
C VAL A 70 4.01 6.95 18.93
N LEU A 71 2.69 6.99 18.78
CA LEU A 71 2.01 6.86 17.48
C LEU A 71 2.41 7.99 16.53
N ALA A 72 2.44 9.25 17.00
CA ALA A 72 2.77 10.41 16.17
C ALA A 72 4.19 10.32 15.58
N ARG A 73 5.16 9.80 16.34
CA ARG A 73 6.55 9.58 15.86
C ARG A 73 6.64 8.54 14.75
N ARG A 74 5.63 7.67 14.61
CA ARG A 74 5.61 6.52 13.71
C ARG A 74 4.55 6.63 12.60
N ARG A 75 4.17 7.86 12.24
CA ARG A 75 3.10 8.15 11.25
C ARG A 75 1.76 7.46 11.58
N GLY A 76 1.53 7.18 12.87
CA GLY A 76 0.30 6.57 13.36
C GLY A 76 -0.86 7.54 13.30
N HIS A 77 -2.03 7.07 12.86
CA HIS A 77 -3.27 7.83 12.84
C HIS A 77 -4.31 7.18 13.75
N VAL A 78 -4.68 7.87 14.83
CA VAL A 78 -5.71 7.41 15.77
C VAL A 78 -7.08 7.59 15.13
N THR A 79 -7.87 6.52 15.11
CA THR A 79 -9.23 6.49 14.54
C THR A 79 -10.31 6.55 15.59
N GLN A 80 -10.04 5.97 16.77
CA GLN A 80 -10.96 5.97 17.89
C GLN A 80 -10.17 5.97 19.19
N ASP A 81 -10.68 6.70 20.18
CA ASP A 81 -10.22 6.69 21.55
C ASP A 81 -11.46 6.69 22.44
N ALA A 82 -11.60 5.67 23.28
CA ALA A 82 -12.75 5.53 24.15
C ALA A 82 -12.38 4.85 25.48
N PRO A 83 -12.98 5.27 26.60
CA PRO A 83 -12.83 4.56 27.86
C PRO A 83 -13.49 3.18 27.78
N ILE A 84 -12.91 2.20 28.47
CA ILE A 84 -13.50 0.87 28.64
C ILE A 84 -14.53 0.94 29.77
N PRO A 85 -15.84 0.72 29.52
CA PRO A 85 -16.86 0.81 30.56
C PRO A 85 -16.56 -0.16 31.71
N GLY A 86 -16.60 0.34 32.96
CA GLY A 86 -16.34 -0.45 34.15
C GLY A 86 -14.86 -0.71 34.46
N SER A 87 -13.94 -0.03 33.77
CA SER A 87 -12.48 -0.15 33.95
C SER A 87 -11.82 1.24 33.94
N PRO A 88 -10.67 1.44 34.63
CA PRO A 88 -9.88 2.67 34.53
C PRO A 88 -9.08 2.78 33.20
N LEU A 89 -9.24 1.83 32.30
CA LEU A 89 -8.50 1.74 31.04
C LEU A 89 -9.22 2.44 29.88
N TYR A 90 -8.44 2.84 28.90
CA TYR A 90 -8.85 3.36 27.60
C TYR A 90 -8.43 2.39 26.50
N THR A 91 -9.26 2.29 25.47
CA THR A 91 -8.93 1.60 24.22
C THR A 91 -8.71 2.64 23.13
N ILE A 92 -7.49 2.67 22.61
CA ILE A 92 -7.07 3.54 21.52
C ILE A 92 -6.87 2.67 20.28
N LYS A 93 -7.61 2.96 19.22
CA LYS A 93 -7.52 2.28 17.93
C LYS A 93 -6.82 3.20 16.95
N ALA A 94 -5.83 2.67 16.25
CA ALA A 94 -5.03 3.43 15.32
C ALA A 94 -4.60 2.60 14.11
N PHE A 95 -4.21 3.29 13.05
CA PHE A 95 -3.48 2.71 11.93
C PHE A 95 -2.02 3.16 11.94
N ILE A 96 -1.10 2.23 11.72
CA ILE A 96 0.34 2.50 11.62
C ILE A 96 0.89 1.81 10.36
N PRO A 97 1.78 2.46 9.60
CA PRO A 97 2.51 1.76 8.53
C PRO A 97 3.32 0.61 9.12
N ALA A 98 3.30 -0.58 8.50
CA ALA A 98 4.01 -1.75 9.01
C ALA A 98 5.53 -1.53 9.06
N ILE A 99 6.08 -0.67 8.20
CA ILE A 99 7.50 -0.30 8.26
C ILE A 99 7.84 0.54 9.49
N ASP A 100 6.87 1.28 10.03
CA ASP A 100 7.05 2.11 11.22
C ASP A 100 6.56 1.41 12.49
N SER A 101 6.04 0.18 12.40
CA SER A 101 5.62 -0.60 13.57
C SER A 101 6.74 -1.39 14.23
N PHE A 102 7.92 -1.49 13.61
CA PHE A 102 9.06 -2.20 14.20
C PHE A 102 9.50 -1.53 15.51
N GLY A 103 9.43 -2.28 16.61
CA GLY A 103 9.71 -1.76 17.95
C GLY A 103 8.60 -0.89 18.54
N PHE A 104 7.44 -0.78 17.90
CA PHE A 104 6.32 0.03 18.40
C PHE A 104 5.84 -0.43 19.78
N GLU A 105 5.65 -1.73 19.98
CA GLU A 105 5.21 -2.29 21.26
C GLU A 105 6.26 -2.04 22.37
N THR A 106 7.54 -2.19 22.05
CA THR A 106 8.63 -1.95 23.00
C THR A 106 8.68 -0.48 23.41
N ASP A 107 8.65 0.45 22.45
CA ASP A 107 8.60 1.89 22.74
C ASP A 107 7.39 2.27 23.57
N LEU A 108 6.23 1.70 23.24
CA LEU A 108 4.99 1.94 23.96
C LEU A 108 5.13 1.53 25.43
N ARG A 109 5.69 0.35 25.70
CA ARG A 109 5.90 -0.12 27.07
C ARG A 109 6.96 0.68 27.79
N THR A 110 8.05 1.07 27.14
CA THR A 110 9.08 1.92 27.75
C THR A 110 8.52 3.30 28.13
N HIS A 111 7.74 3.92 27.25
CA HIS A 111 7.16 5.25 27.50
C HIS A 111 5.98 5.26 28.48
N THR A 112 5.40 4.10 28.78
CA THR A 112 4.26 3.95 29.73
C THR A 112 4.63 3.13 30.96
N GLN A 113 5.93 2.91 31.21
CA GLN A 113 6.41 2.08 32.33
C GLN A 113 5.79 0.67 32.37
N GLY A 114 5.47 0.14 31.19
CA GLY A 114 4.87 -1.18 30.97
C GLY A 114 3.36 -1.24 31.14
N GLN A 115 2.69 -0.11 31.41
CA GLN A 115 1.25 -0.06 31.70
C GLN A 115 0.37 -0.14 30.45
N ALA A 116 0.85 0.32 29.29
CA ALA A 116 0.13 0.16 28.04
C ALA A 116 0.49 -1.16 27.35
N PHE A 117 -0.49 -1.74 26.66
CA PHE A 117 -0.34 -2.96 25.87
C PHE A 117 -0.98 -2.77 24.50
N ALA A 118 -0.37 -3.33 23.45
CA ALA A 118 -0.87 -3.20 22.09
C ALA A 118 -0.93 -4.54 21.36
N LEU A 119 -2.02 -4.74 20.61
CA LEU A 119 -2.12 -5.78 19.59
C LEU A 119 -2.12 -5.14 18.22
N SER A 120 -1.38 -5.73 17.28
CA SER A 120 -1.26 -5.25 15.90
C SER A 120 -1.65 -6.37 14.93
N VAL A 121 -2.50 -6.05 13.96
CA VAL A 121 -2.94 -6.99 12.92
C VAL A 121 -2.93 -6.32 11.56
N PHE A 122 -2.57 -7.06 10.51
CA PHE A 122 -2.68 -6.57 9.14
C PHE A 122 -4.11 -6.13 8.83
N HIS A 123 -4.28 -4.90 8.34
CA HIS A 123 -5.59 -4.38 7.96
C HIS A 123 -5.70 -4.14 6.46
N HIS A 124 -4.84 -3.32 5.88
CA HIS A 124 -4.97 -2.92 4.49
C HIS A 124 -3.66 -2.45 3.85
N TRP A 125 -3.71 -2.19 2.55
CA TRP A 125 -2.66 -1.52 1.81
C TRP A 125 -3.10 -0.09 1.53
N GLN A 126 -2.22 0.88 1.80
CA GLN A 126 -2.48 2.29 1.56
C GLN A 126 -1.43 2.86 0.62
N VAL A 127 -1.86 3.73 -0.29
CA VAL A 127 -0.95 4.43 -1.21
C VAL A 127 0.00 5.32 -0.41
N THR A 128 1.30 5.21 -0.67
CA THR A 128 2.28 6.07 0.00
C THR A 128 2.16 7.52 -0.51
N ASN A 129 2.28 8.48 0.41
CA ASN A 129 2.32 9.91 0.08
C ASN A 129 3.65 10.33 -0.54
N GLN A 130 4.70 9.52 -0.37
CA GLN A 130 5.96 9.77 -1.06
C GLN A 130 5.76 9.56 -2.57
N GLY A 131 6.26 10.50 -3.37
CA GLY A 131 6.25 10.36 -4.82
C GLY A 131 6.98 9.10 -5.25
N TRP A 132 6.78 8.73 -6.51
CA TRP A 132 7.50 7.67 -7.18
C TRP A 132 8.99 7.60 -6.81
N VAL A 133 9.45 6.42 -6.38
CA VAL A 133 10.86 6.14 -6.05
C VAL A 133 11.75 6.11 -7.31
N LEU A 134 11.16 6.11 -8.51
CA LEU A 134 11.91 6.21 -9.77
C LEU A 134 11.73 7.60 -10.40
N PRO A 135 12.80 8.19 -10.98
CA PRO A 135 12.69 9.45 -11.71
C PRO A 135 11.62 9.30 -12.78
N ARG A 136 10.58 10.14 -12.71
CA ARG A 136 9.54 10.25 -13.74
C ARG A 136 10.26 10.43 -15.08
N ILE A 137 10.03 9.54 -16.05
CA ILE A 137 10.46 9.75 -17.43
C ILE A 137 9.62 10.92 -17.95
N SER A 138 10.12 12.14 -17.75
CA SER A 138 9.47 13.42 -18.03
C SER A 138 9.29 13.73 -19.52
N ARG A 139 9.47 12.74 -20.41
CA ARG A 139 9.45 12.92 -21.87
C ARG A 139 8.21 12.38 -22.59
N ILE A 140 7.28 11.70 -21.90
CA ILE A 140 6.12 11.09 -22.56
C ILE A 140 4.86 11.98 -22.47
N ASP A 141 4.83 12.94 -21.55
CA ASP A 141 3.67 13.84 -21.33
C ASP A 141 3.52 14.93 -22.41
N SER A 142 4.45 15.06 -23.37
CA SER A 142 4.38 16.06 -24.45
C SER A 142 3.76 15.56 -25.76
N ILE A 143 3.14 14.37 -25.77
CA ILE A 143 2.44 13.85 -26.96
C ILE A 143 0.92 13.90 -26.70
N PRO A 144 0.19 14.86 -27.30
CA PRO A 144 -1.27 14.84 -27.27
C PRO A 144 -1.76 13.59 -28.03
N ASN A 145 -2.71 12.85 -27.44
CA ASN A 145 -3.36 11.60 -27.91
C ASN A 145 -2.88 10.26 -27.33
N PHE A 146 -2.10 10.24 -26.25
CA PHE A 146 -1.62 8.98 -25.63
C PHE A 146 -2.65 8.24 -24.74
N PHE A 147 -3.95 8.44 -24.98
CA PHE A 147 -5.06 7.81 -24.26
C PHE A 147 -5.83 6.80 -25.12
N SER A 148 -5.21 6.14 -26.09
CA SER A 148 -5.78 4.95 -26.72
C SER A 148 -4.71 4.26 -27.58
N ILE A 149 -4.81 2.94 -27.65
CA ILE A 149 -4.11 2.08 -28.62
C ILE A 149 -2.68 1.68 -28.20
N LEU A 150 -2.62 0.69 -27.29
CA LEU A 150 -1.63 -0.38 -27.44
C LEU A 150 -2.30 -1.43 -28.34
N SER A 151 -2.30 -1.20 -29.66
CA SER A 151 -2.61 -2.25 -30.64
C SER A 151 -1.40 -3.19 -30.67
N ILE A 152 -1.55 -4.38 -30.12
CA ILE A 152 -0.52 -5.42 -30.25
C ILE A 152 -0.92 -6.31 -31.42
N GLN A 153 -0.05 -6.35 -32.43
CA GLN A 153 -0.05 -7.41 -33.42
C GLN A 153 0.66 -8.63 -32.83
N PHE A 154 -0.08 -9.73 -32.71
CA PHE A 154 0.37 -11.08 -32.40
C PHE A 154 0.47 -11.90 -33.68
#